data_AF-A0A8S8Z513-F1
#
_entry.id   AF-A0A8S8Z513-F1
#
_cell.length_a   1.000
_cell.length_b   1.000
_cell.length_c   1.000
_cell.angle_alpha   90.00
_cell.angle_beta   90.00
_cell.angle_gamma   90.00
#
_symmetry.space_group_name_H-M   'P 1'
#
loop_
_entity.id
_entity.type
_entity.pdbx_description
1 polymer ?
#
loop_
_entity_poly.entity_id
_entity_poly.type
_entity_poly.pdbx_seq_one_letter_code
_entity_poly.pdbx_strand_id
1 'polypeptide(L)'
;MEPVRQSWIGVIASPPPSGCEPDSNGLTTCTADDFDFIAGGDDGSDGSMVFELRPGEYRFATASTDTSGVGGKQLVTITPEIALNPVVEILLAFVANLLLAGSGEMFVHERLMRFWKRFREA
;
A
#
# COMPACT_ATOMS: atom_id res chain seq x y z
N MET A 1 3.24 31.90 -28.86
CA MET A 1 2.69 30.55 -28.66
C MET A 1 2.90 30.24 -27.20
N GLU A 2 1.91 30.52 -26.34
CA GLU A 2 2.00 30.15 -24.92
C GLU A 2 1.94 28.62 -24.81
N PRO A 3 2.77 27.98 -23.97
CA PRO A 3 2.65 26.55 -23.75
C PRO A 3 1.25 26.26 -23.18
N VAL A 4 0.54 25.31 -23.78
CA VAL A 4 -0.73 24.82 -23.24
C VAL A 4 -0.44 24.37 -21.82
N ARG A 5 -1.02 25.02 -20.81
CA ARG A 5 -0.89 24.67 -19.40
C ARG A 5 -1.59 23.32 -19.20
N GLN A 6 -0.88 22.23 -19.45
CA GLN A 6 -1.41 20.89 -19.32
C GLN A 6 -1.54 20.57 -17.83
N SER A 7 -2.70 20.05 -17.44
CA SER A 7 -2.89 19.52 -16.10
C SER A 7 -2.13 18.22 -15.96
N TRP A 8 -1.44 18.05 -14.85
CA TRP A 8 -0.61 16.89 -14.62
C TRP A 8 -0.68 16.43 -13.16
N ILE A 9 -0.32 15.17 -12.98
CA ILE A 9 -0.13 14.53 -11.68
C ILE A 9 1.20 13.79 -11.75
N GLY A 10 2.01 13.95 -10.71
CA GLY A 10 3.29 13.30 -10.62
C GLY A 10 3.65 12.94 -9.18
N VAL A 11 4.57 12.00 -9.05
CA VAL A 11 5.17 11.58 -7.79
C VAL A 11 6.58 12.14 -7.72
N ILE A 12 6.91 12.80 -6.62
CA ILE A 12 8.24 13.37 -6.36
C ILE A 12 8.82 12.79 -5.08
N ALA A 13 10.13 12.92 -4.90
CA ALA A 13 10.78 12.59 -3.64
C ALA A 13 10.33 13.55 -2.52
N SER A 14 10.36 13.07 -1.28
CA SER A 14 10.24 13.91 -0.08
C SER A 14 11.64 14.16 0.50
N PRO A 15 11.98 15.40 0.89
CA PRO A 15 11.22 16.65 0.73
C PRO A 15 11.26 17.18 -0.73
N PRO A 16 10.33 18.09 -1.11
CA PRO A 16 10.36 18.73 -2.42
C PRO A 16 11.62 19.58 -2.59
N PRO A 17 11.97 19.97 -3.84
CA PRO A 17 13.04 20.91 -4.11
C PRO A 17 12.87 22.22 -3.30
N SER A 18 13.99 22.81 -2.92
CA SER A 18 13.99 24.05 -2.12
C SER A 18 13.28 25.18 -2.86
N GLY A 19 12.30 25.82 -2.22
CA GLY A 19 11.47 26.87 -2.82
C GLY A 19 10.18 26.33 -3.44
N CYS A 20 9.99 25.01 -3.49
CA CYS A 20 8.75 24.36 -3.91
C CYS A 20 7.93 23.82 -2.75
N GLU A 21 8.26 24.18 -1.51
CA GLU A 21 7.47 23.80 -0.34
C GLU A 21 6.04 24.35 -0.45
N PRO A 22 5.02 23.54 -0.13
CA PRO A 22 3.64 24.00 -0.14
C PRO A 22 3.39 25.03 0.98
N ASP A 23 2.54 26.00 0.70
CA ASP A 23 2.03 26.98 1.65
C ASP A 23 0.99 26.38 2.62
N SER A 24 0.38 27.22 3.46
CA SER A 24 -0.64 26.78 4.43
C SER A 24 -1.89 26.15 3.78
N ASN A 25 -2.09 26.35 2.48
CA ASN A 25 -3.20 25.80 1.71
C ASN A 25 -2.78 24.59 0.88
N GLY A 26 -1.52 24.13 0.98
CA GLY A 26 -1.01 23.02 0.20
C GLY A 26 -0.56 23.41 -1.22
N LEU A 27 -0.45 24.70 -1.53
CA LEU A 27 -0.13 25.22 -2.87
C LEU A 27 1.35 25.61 -2.97
N THR A 28 1.92 25.44 -4.16
CA THR A 28 3.30 25.83 -4.47
C THR A 28 3.32 26.67 -5.75
N THR A 29 4.33 27.54 -5.87
CA THR A 29 4.54 28.35 -7.07
C THR A 29 5.32 27.61 -8.17
N CYS A 30 5.87 26.45 -7.84
CA CYS A 30 6.64 25.63 -8.77
C CYS A 30 5.75 24.97 -9.84
N THR A 31 6.35 24.77 -11.01
CA THR A 31 5.78 24.15 -12.19
C THR A 31 6.40 22.78 -12.45
N ALA A 32 5.96 22.08 -13.50
CA ALA A 32 6.47 20.74 -13.82
C ALA A 32 7.99 20.73 -14.01
N ASP A 33 8.53 21.75 -14.67
CA ASP A 33 9.97 21.88 -14.94
C ASP A 33 10.84 22.01 -13.67
N ASP A 34 10.21 22.35 -12.53
CA ASP A 34 10.89 22.50 -11.24
C ASP A 34 10.94 21.18 -10.45
N PHE A 35 10.30 20.11 -10.95
CA PHE A 35 10.19 18.82 -10.27
C PHE A 35 10.85 17.68 -11.03
N ASP A 36 11.65 16.89 -10.30
CA ASP A 36 12.11 15.59 -10.76
C ASP A 36 11.04 14.53 -10.45
N PHE A 37 10.25 14.15 -11.47
CA PHE A 37 9.21 13.15 -11.32
C PHE A 37 9.77 11.72 -11.30
N ILE A 38 9.36 10.96 -10.29
CA ILE A 38 9.62 9.52 -10.16
C ILE A 38 8.62 8.73 -11.01
N ALA A 39 7.40 9.24 -11.13
CA ALA A 39 6.34 8.69 -11.97
C ALA A 39 5.32 9.80 -12.30
N GLY A 40 4.69 9.72 -13.48
CA GLY A 40 3.82 10.79 -13.98
C GLY A 40 4.62 12.05 -14.34
N GLY A 41 3.96 13.21 -14.33
CA GLY A 41 4.52 14.47 -14.82
C GLY A 41 3.69 15.08 -15.94
N ASP A 42 4.23 16.10 -16.59
CA ASP A 42 3.62 16.81 -17.72
C ASP A 42 3.89 16.17 -19.09
N ASP A 43 4.70 15.11 -19.11
CA ASP A 43 5.07 14.34 -20.30
C ASP A 43 4.06 13.23 -20.67
N GLY A 44 3.11 12.93 -19.78
CA GLY A 44 2.10 11.88 -19.95
C GLY A 44 1.01 12.21 -20.98
N SER A 45 0.93 11.44 -22.06
CA SER A 45 -0.05 11.67 -23.15
C SER A 45 -1.34 10.85 -23.04
N ASP A 46 -1.35 9.77 -22.27
CA ASP A 46 -2.45 8.79 -22.20
C ASP A 46 -3.31 8.90 -20.93
N GLY A 47 -2.96 9.81 -20.02
CA GLY A 47 -3.64 10.00 -18.74
C GLY A 47 -3.45 8.83 -17.77
N SER A 48 -2.48 7.94 -18.01
CA SER A 48 -2.16 6.83 -17.12
C SER A 48 -0.77 7.05 -16.49
N MET A 49 -0.63 6.67 -15.22
CA MET A 49 0.66 6.62 -14.54
C MET A 49 0.77 5.35 -13.71
N VAL A 50 1.95 4.75 -13.70
CA VAL A 50 2.28 3.61 -12.84
C VAL A 50 3.40 4.05 -11.90
N PHE A 51 3.16 3.94 -10.60
CA PHE A 51 4.16 4.21 -9.57
C PHE A 51 4.38 2.95 -8.73
N GLU A 52 5.58 2.38 -8.82
CA GLU A 52 5.99 1.26 -7.97
C GLU A 52 6.45 1.76 -6.61
N LEU A 53 5.64 1.51 -5.58
CA LEU A 53 5.95 1.85 -4.20
C LEU A 53 7.15 1.05 -3.69
N ARG A 54 8.24 1.75 -3.37
CA ARG A 54 9.41 1.20 -2.66
C ARG A 54 9.47 1.79 -1.25
N PRO A 55 10.21 1.18 -0.30
CA PRO A 55 10.41 1.79 1.01
C PRO A 55 11.02 3.19 0.86
N GLY A 56 10.36 4.21 1.41
CA GLY A 56 10.78 5.61 1.27
C GLY A 56 9.65 6.59 1.57
N GLU A 57 9.94 7.88 1.45
CA GLU A 57 8.96 8.96 1.55
C GLU A 57 8.76 9.62 0.18
N TYR A 58 7.49 9.77 -0.22
CA TYR A 58 7.10 10.34 -1.52
C TYR A 58 6.01 11.38 -1.33
N ARG A 59 5.91 12.31 -2.29
CA ARG A 59 4.82 13.28 -2.35
C ARG A 59 4.16 13.23 -3.71
N PHE A 60 2.85 13.45 -3.72
CA PHE A 60 2.09 13.67 -4.94
C PHE A 60 2.03 15.17 -5.20
N ALA A 61 2.47 15.58 -6.39
CA ALA A 61 2.36 16.95 -6.87
C ALA A 61 1.37 16.97 -8.03
N THR A 62 0.55 18.02 -8.09
CA THR A 62 -0.41 18.21 -9.17
C THR A 62 -0.41 19.66 -9.63
N ALA A 63 -0.67 19.86 -10.90
CA ALA A 63 -1.08 21.15 -11.42
C ALA A 63 -2.39 20.99 -12.19
N SER A 64 -3.25 22.00 -12.06
CA SER A 64 -4.52 22.09 -12.76
C SER A 64 -4.69 23.51 -13.27
N THR A 65 -5.33 23.64 -14.42
CA THR A 65 -6.00 24.87 -14.83
C THR A 65 -7.41 24.90 -14.25
N ASP A 66 -8.05 26.07 -14.29
CA ASP A 66 -9.44 26.26 -13.86
C ASP A 66 -10.44 25.38 -14.63
N THR A 67 -10.03 24.84 -15.79
CA THR A 67 -10.87 24.03 -16.69
C THR A 67 -10.53 22.54 -16.66
N SER A 68 -9.41 22.12 -16.07
CA SER A 68 -8.92 20.74 -16.19
C SER A 68 -9.41 19.77 -15.12
N GLY A 69 -10.15 20.21 -14.10
CA GLY A 69 -10.78 19.33 -13.10
C GLY A 69 -9.83 18.59 -12.14
N VAL A 70 -8.51 18.68 -12.35
CA VAL A 70 -7.46 18.06 -11.51
C VAL A 70 -7.27 18.82 -10.18
N GLY A 71 -7.67 20.09 -10.10
CA GLY A 71 -7.51 20.96 -8.92
C GLY A 71 -8.58 20.83 -7.84
N GLY A 72 -9.42 19.79 -7.91
CA GLY A 72 -10.44 19.49 -6.91
C GLY A 72 -9.88 18.72 -5.70
N LYS A 73 -10.75 17.96 -5.02
CA LYS A 73 -10.32 17.05 -3.94
C LYS A 73 -9.56 15.87 -4.54
N GLN A 74 -8.25 15.81 -4.32
CA GLN A 74 -7.42 14.68 -4.72
C GLN A 74 -7.56 13.55 -3.68
N LEU A 75 -8.42 12.57 -3.98
CA LEU A 75 -8.56 11.38 -3.14
C LEU A 75 -7.57 10.31 -3.61
N VAL A 76 -6.44 10.19 -2.91
CA VAL A 76 -5.48 9.11 -3.11
C VAL A 76 -5.91 7.92 -2.28
N THR A 77 -6.47 6.89 -2.92
CA THR A 77 -6.81 5.63 -2.26
C THR A 77 -5.61 4.69 -2.33
N ILE A 78 -4.97 4.46 -1.19
CA ILE A 78 -3.91 3.45 -1.05
C ILE A 78 -4.55 2.18 -0.52
N THR A 79 -4.57 1.11 -1.33
CA THR A 79 -5.02 -0.22 -0.91
C THR A 79 -3.80 -1.13 -0.77
N PRO A 80 -3.16 -1.19 0.41
CA PRO A 80 -2.01 -2.07 0.60
C PRO A 80 -2.48 -3.52 0.69
N GLU A 81 -1.96 -4.38 -0.19
CA GLU A 81 -2.10 -5.83 -0.08
C GLU A 81 -0.88 -6.40 0.65
N ILE A 82 -1.09 -7.00 1.82
CA ILE A 82 -0.03 -7.68 2.58
C ILE A 82 -0.31 -9.18 2.47
N ALA A 83 0.51 -9.86 1.67
CA ALA A 83 0.53 -11.31 1.57
C ALA A 83 1.85 -11.85 2.12
N LEU A 84 1.81 -13.00 2.82
CA LEU A 84 3.02 -13.75 3.12
C LEU A 84 3.52 -14.44 1.85
N ASN A 85 4.82 -14.75 1.81
CA ASN A 85 5.33 -15.66 0.80
C ASN A 85 4.56 -16.99 0.92
N PRO A 86 3.96 -17.53 -0.17
CA PRO A 86 3.16 -18.75 -0.12
C PRO A 86 3.89 -19.95 0.51
N VAL A 87 5.21 -20.03 0.34
CA VAL A 87 6.03 -21.07 0.96
C VAL A 87 6.05 -20.94 2.49
N VAL A 88 6.17 -19.71 2.99
CA VAL A 88 6.16 -19.41 4.43
C VAL A 88 4.78 -19.66 5.02
N GLU A 89 3.73 -19.30 4.29
CA GLU A 89 2.34 -19.54 4.70
C GLU A 89 2.05 -21.04 4.90
N ILE A 90 2.45 -21.88 3.94
CA ILE A 90 2.30 -23.35 4.06
C ILE A 90 3.08 -23.88 5.27
N LEU A 91 4.30 -23.39 5.49
CA LEU A 91 5.16 -23.85 6.58
C LEU A 91 4.57 -23.46 7.95
N LEU A 92 4.03 -22.24 8.08
CA LEU A 92 3.32 -21.80 9.27
C LEU A 92 2.05 -22.63 9.51
N ALA A 93 1.28 -22.91 8.47
CA ALA A 93 0.09 -23.77 8.58
C ALA A 93 0.47 -25.17 9.08
N PHE A 94 1.55 -25.75 8.57
CA PHE A 94 2.04 -27.06 9.02
C PHE A 94 2.47 -27.04 10.51
N VAL A 95 3.25 -26.04 10.91
CA VAL A 95 3.68 -25.88 12.32
C VAL A 95 2.47 -25.68 13.23
N ALA A 96 1.49 -24.85 12.82
CA ALA A 96 0.27 -24.63 13.58
C ALA A 96 -0.49 -25.95 13.78
N ASN A 97 -0.64 -26.78 12.75
CA ASN A 97 -1.27 -28.09 12.86
C ASN A 97 -0.52 -29.04 13.79
N LEU A 98 0.81 -29.09 13.71
CA LEU A 98 1.63 -29.90 14.62
C LEU A 98 1.49 -29.47 16.07
N LEU A 99 1.50 -28.16 16.33
CA LEU A 99 1.30 -27.62 17.68
C LEU A 99 -0.10 -27.94 18.19
N LEU A 100 -1.12 -27.85 17.34
CA LEU A 100 -2.51 -28.14 17.70
C LEU A 100 -2.71 -29.63 17.99
N ALA A 101 -2.11 -30.51 17.19
CA ALA A 101 -2.11 -31.95 17.42
C ALA A 101 -1.34 -32.33 18.69
N GLY A 102 -0.10 -31.84 18.85
CA GLY A 102 0.75 -32.14 20.00
C GLY A 102 0.19 -31.59 21.32
N SER A 103 -0.42 -30.40 21.30
CA SER A 103 -1.13 -29.87 22.46
C SER A 103 -2.43 -30.62 22.76
N GLY A 104 -3.10 -31.16 21.73
CA GLY A 104 -4.33 -31.94 21.85
C GLY A 104 -4.11 -33.30 22.49
N GLU A 105 -2.98 -33.97 22.23
CA GLU A 105 -2.69 -35.29 22.79
C GLU A 105 -2.56 -35.28 24.32
N MET A 106 -2.07 -34.18 24.93
CA MET A 106 -2.02 -34.07 26.39
C MET A 106 -3.40 -33.88 27.06
N PHE A 107 -4.34 -33.20 26.41
CA PHE A 107 -5.68 -32.94 26.97
C PHE A 107 -6.70 -34.03 26.63
N VAL A 108 -6.60 -34.62 25.43
CA VAL A 108 -7.58 -35.57 24.90
C VAL A 108 -7.27 -36.99 25.36
N HIS A 109 -6.00 -37.40 25.46
CA HIS A 109 -5.65 -38.78 25.83
C HIS A 109 -6.26 -39.21 27.19
N GLU A 110 -6.12 -38.38 28.24
CA GLU A 110 -6.71 -38.70 29.56
C GLU A 110 -8.24 -38.70 29.58
N ARG A 111 -8.88 -37.90 28.72
CA ARG A 111 -10.34 -37.79 28.66
C ARG A 111 -10.95 -38.91 27.83
N LEU A 112 -10.32 -39.26 26.71
CA LEU A 112 -10.72 -40.36 25.85
C LEU A 112 -10.56 -41.72 26.55
N MET A 113 -9.42 -41.96 27.22
CA MET A 113 -9.17 -43.19 27.98
C MET A 113 -10.17 -43.39 29.12
N ARG A 114 -10.55 -42.31 29.82
CA ARG A 114 -11.60 -42.36 30.85
C ARG A 114 -12.97 -42.70 30.27
N PHE A 115 -13.32 -42.12 29.12
CA PHE A 115 -14.59 -42.39 28.46
C PHE A 115 -14.66 -43.84 27.94
N TRP A 116 -13.55 -44.34 27.37
CA TRP A 116 -13.43 -45.71 26.88
C TRP A 116 -13.53 -46.75 28.01
N LYS A 117 -12.92 -46.49 29.17
CA LYS A 117 -13.10 -47.34 30.35
C LYS A 117 -14.56 -47.41 30.80
N ARG A 118 -15.25 -46.27 30.87
CA ARG A 118 -16.68 -46.23 31.25
C ARG A 118 -17.58 -46.98 30.26
N PHE A 119 -17.26 -46.95 28.97
CA PHE A 119 -18.00 -47.69 27.95
C PHE A 119 -17.76 -49.20 27.98
N ARG A 120 -16.60 -49.65 28.47
CA ARG A 120 -16.27 -51.07 28.57
C ARG A 120 -16.76 -51.72 29.87
N GLU A 121 -17.01 -50.92 30.90
CA GLU A 121 -17.50 -51.36 32.22
C GLU A 121 -19.04 -51.25 32.36
N ALA A 122 -19.74 -50.71 31.36
CA ALA A 122 -21.20 -50.66 31.25
C ALA A 122 -21.71 -51.76 30.30
#